data_AF-A0A0D2J4R4-F1
#
_entry.id   AF-A0A0D2J4R4-F1
#
_cell.length_a   1.000
_cell.length_b   1.000
_cell.length_c   1.000
_cell.angle_alpha   90.00
_cell.angle_beta   90.00
_cell.angle_gamma   90.00
#
_symmetry.space_group_name_H-M   'P 1'
#
loop_
_entity.id
_entity.type
_entity.pdbx_description
1 polymer ?
#
loop_
_entity_poly.entity_id
_entity_poly.type
_entity_poly.pdbx_seq_one_letter_code
_entity_poly.pdbx_strand_id
1 'polypeptide(L)'
;MARRIRVLASQLLSTSAAKADTAGAARPSSNGAAAPGSGYRQPPPEILQIVDAPPQPSLSFSPDRRLLLQLQRPPSLPPISEISRPELKLAGIRIDAEQFSRSRMGYNTSLAIVSADEMVPSTNAREITGPGGPSDPPRGPLTLWVADVATCTARPALEGRSLNTVFDSYSWVDDTTIVACCIPEGVSSPPQRPPAPLGPKVQDNTAARKSQNRTYADLLKDEVDSALFEYYGSSELVQVDVAGGGPPKVIAPTRLYTEVDASPDGEWLLVSWLERPFSYAVPCGRFPARVQLWRRDGTFVREVAALPLAEELPNKFDATRPGPRGINWRSDEDAELSWIEAQDGGDPDLEVSPRDIVFTLSAADAAAGGPPQELARTDMRCGGVAWCDGDLALLYESKWATRRSRIWTISPARRDQAPALLFDRSYEDVYNDPGSPLSRRTENGTYILAKVDGKRQLLMAGSGASPTGNRPFLDLFDLETKEATRLWQSSPPYLESTGSILSDVTNVGGV
;
A
#
# COMPACT_ATOMS: atom_id res chain seq x y z
N MET A 1 -1.11 -38.31 -7.97
CA MET A 1 -2.15 -37.45 -7.35
C MET A 1 -2.07 -36.08 -7.99
N ALA A 2 -3.04 -35.70 -8.82
CA ALA A 2 -3.05 -34.40 -9.50
C ALA A 2 -3.24 -33.27 -8.47
N ARG A 3 -2.26 -32.39 -8.30
CA ARG A 3 -2.39 -31.19 -7.47
C ARG A 3 -3.17 -30.14 -8.28
N ARG A 4 -4.48 -30.04 -8.00
CA ARG A 4 -5.35 -28.97 -8.53
C ARG A 4 -4.82 -27.60 -8.10
N ILE A 5 -5.10 -26.56 -8.89
CA ILE A 5 -5.02 -25.15 -8.44
C ILE A 5 -5.82 -25.06 -7.14
N ARG A 6 -5.15 -24.68 -6.04
CA ARG A 6 -5.79 -24.43 -4.75
C ARG A 6 -5.76 -22.93 -4.49
N VAL A 7 -6.92 -22.37 -4.21
CA VAL A 7 -7.09 -20.99 -3.75
C VAL A 7 -7.78 -21.07 -2.41
N LEU A 8 -7.23 -20.38 -1.40
CA LEU A 8 -7.83 -20.38 -0.05
C LEU A 8 -9.04 -19.44 -0.05
N ALA A 9 -10.18 -19.90 0.47
CA ALA A 9 -11.37 -19.06 0.65
C ALA A 9 -11.31 -18.37 2.03
N SER A 10 -11.65 -17.09 2.09
CA SER A 10 -11.98 -16.37 3.34
C SER A 10 -13.50 -16.28 3.46
N GLN A 11 -14.04 -16.70 4.61
CA GLN A 11 -15.47 -16.72 4.92
C GLN A 11 -15.90 -15.48 5.69
N LEU A 12 -16.71 -14.57 5.12
CA LEU A 12 -17.52 -13.68 5.96
C LEU A 12 -18.77 -14.43 6.42
N LEU A 13 -18.86 -14.69 7.73
CA LEU A 13 -20.08 -15.21 8.35
C LEU A 13 -21.15 -14.12 8.32
N SER A 14 -22.18 -14.32 7.50
CA SER A 14 -23.42 -13.55 7.60
C SER A 14 -24.32 -14.20 8.65
N THR A 15 -24.63 -13.48 9.72
CA THR A 15 -25.62 -13.94 10.70
C THR A 15 -27.02 -13.79 10.10
N SER A 16 -27.63 -14.91 9.71
CA SER A 16 -29.02 -14.98 9.28
C SER A 16 -29.95 -14.56 10.42
N ALA A 17 -30.71 -13.47 10.21
CA ALA A 17 -31.81 -13.10 11.08
C ALA A 17 -32.96 -14.10 10.89
N ALA A 18 -33.24 -14.90 11.92
CA ALA A 18 -34.40 -15.78 11.97
C ALA A 18 -35.70 -14.94 12.02
N LYS A 19 -36.65 -15.27 11.15
CA LYS A 19 -38.02 -14.75 11.18
C LYS A 19 -38.69 -15.10 12.50
N ALA A 20 -39.08 -14.10 13.28
CA ALA A 20 -39.96 -14.28 14.43
C ALA A 20 -41.42 -14.09 13.99
N ASP A 21 -42.21 -15.14 14.15
CA ASP A 21 -43.66 -15.16 13.95
C ASP A 21 -44.36 -14.20 14.93
N THR A 22 -45.35 -13.48 14.41
CA THR A 22 -46.24 -12.59 15.15
C THR A 22 -47.25 -13.39 15.96
N ALA A 23 -47.22 -13.27 17.29
CA ALA A 23 -48.37 -13.58 18.13
C ALA A 23 -48.34 -12.81 19.47
N GLY A 24 -49.47 -12.15 19.79
CA GLY A 24 -49.94 -11.97 21.16
C GLY A 24 -49.47 -10.72 21.92
N ALA A 25 -50.32 -9.69 21.93
CA ALA A 25 -50.22 -8.54 22.81
C ALA A 25 -50.47 -8.90 24.28
N ALA A 26 -49.62 -8.40 25.19
CA ALA A 26 -49.98 -8.08 26.57
C ALA A 26 -48.99 -7.05 27.15
N ARG A 27 -49.50 -5.88 27.58
CA ARG A 27 -48.75 -4.90 28.39
C ARG A 27 -48.60 -5.41 29.83
N PRO A 28 -47.51 -5.01 30.52
CA PRO A 28 -47.71 -4.39 31.83
C PRO A 28 -46.99 -3.04 31.98
N SER A 29 -47.79 -2.09 32.47
CA SER A 29 -47.53 -1.07 33.49
C SER A 29 -46.10 -0.57 33.79
N SER A 30 -46.00 0.75 33.74
CA SER A 30 -44.98 1.64 34.28
C SER A 30 -44.54 1.34 35.72
N ASN A 31 -43.22 1.33 35.96
CA ASN A 31 -42.65 1.98 37.14
C ASN A 31 -41.14 2.19 37.01
N GLY A 32 -40.68 3.39 37.40
CA GLY A 32 -39.28 3.68 37.67
C GLY A 32 -38.53 4.44 36.57
N ALA A 33 -38.72 5.75 36.50
CA ALA A 33 -37.77 6.63 35.84
C ALA A 33 -36.44 6.57 36.61
N ALA A 34 -35.52 5.71 36.15
CA ALA A 34 -34.13 5.79 36.54
C ALA A 34 -33.56 7.11 36.03
N ALA A 35 -32.88 7.85 36.91
CA ALA A 35 -32.11 9.03 36.53
C ALA A 35 -31.25 8.72 35.29
N PRO A 36 -31.17 9.59 34.28
CA PRO A 36 -30.32 9.33 33.13
C PRO A 36 -28.88 9.23 33.64
N GLY A 37 -28.34 8.01 33.66
CA GLY A 37 -26.94 7.78 33.97
C GLY A 37 -26.08 8.65 33.05
N SER A 38 -25.15 9.40 33.64
CA SER A 38 -24.31 10.40 32.97
C SER A 38 -23.19 9.78 32.11
N GLY A 39 -23.49 8.68 31.40
CA GLY A 39 -22.53 7.93 30.61
C GLY A 39 -23.06 7.54 29.23
N TYR A 40 -22.17 7.04 28.38
CA TYR A 40 -22.53 6.48 27.08
C TYR A 40 -23.54 5.34 27.27
N ARG A 41 -24.63 5.37 26.50
CA ARG A 41 -25.62 4.28 26.47
C ARG A 41 -25.11 3.16 25.57
N GLN A 42 -25.31 1.91 26.00
CA GLN A 42 -25.03 0.75 25.18
C GLN A 42 -26.14 0.56 24.13
N PRO A 43 -25.80 0.18 22.89
CA PRO A 43 -26.80 -0.22 21.91
C PRO A 43 -27.47 -1.56 22.32
N PRO A 44 -28.60 -1.93 21.68
CA PRO A 44 -29.20 -3.25 21.85
C PRO A 44 -28.17 -4.39 21.65
N PRO A 45 -28.30 -5.53 22.36
CA PRO A 45 -27.31 -6.61 22.34
C PRO A 45 -26.98 -7.14 20.95
N GLU A 46 -27.95 -7.15 20.03
CA GLU A 46 -27.78 -7.64 18.66
C GLU A 46 -26.82 -6.74 17.86
N ILE A 47 -26.89 -5.42 18.07
CA ILE A 47 -25.98 -4.46 17.44
C ILE A 47 -24.60 -4.56 18.09
N LEU A 48 -24.56 -4.69 19.42
CA LEU A 48 -23.30 -4.82 20.16
C LEU A 48 -22.49 -6.05 19.69
N GLN A 49 -23.15 -7.19 19.50
CA GLN A 49 -22.50 -8.41 18.99
C GLN A 49 -21.91 -8.25 17.59
N ILE A 50 -22.54 -7.45 16.72
CA ILE A 50 -22.03 -7.18 15.37
C ILE A 50 -20.84 -6.22 15.42
N VAL A 51 -20.93 -5.18 16.25
CA VAL A 51 -19.91 -4.13 16.36
C VAL A 51 -18.64 -4.63 17.04
N ASP A 52 -18.79 -5.44 18.10
CA ASP A 52 -17.68 -5.99 18.88
C ASP A 52 -17.16 -7.34 18.33
N ALA A 53 -17.72 -7.81 17.21
CA ALA A 53 -17.25 -9.03 16.56
C ALA A 53 -15.73 -8.89 16.23
N PRO A 54 -14.89 -9.85 16.65
CA PRO A 54 -13.46 -9.76 16.41
C PRO A 54 -13.19 -9.79 14.89
N PRO A 55 -12.35 -8.88 14.37
CA PRO A 55 -12.01 -8.91 12.96
C PRO A 55 -11.19 -10.16 12.64
N GLN A 56 -11.37 -10.66 11.42
CA GLN A 56 -10.57 -11.77 10.92
C GLN A 56 -9.10 -11.37 10.83
N PRO A 57 -8.17 -12.30 11.13
CA PRO A 57 -6.76 -12.04 10.96
C PRO A 57 -6.45 -11.79 9.48
N SER A 58 -5.51 -10.90 9.21
CA SER A 58 -4.93 -10.79 7.87
C SER A 58 -3.98 -11.97 7.65
N LEU A 59 -3.90 -12.47 6.42
CA LEU A 59 -3.10 -13.64 6.09
C LEU A 59 -1.97 -13.23 5.15
N SER A 60 -0.75 -13.66 5.45
CA SER A 60 0.40 -13.52 4.56
C SER A 60 1.03 -14.88 4.32
N PHE A 61 1.22 -15.25 3.07
CA PHE A 61 1.78 -16.56 2.71
C PHE A 61 3.29 -16.48 2.57
N SER A 62 3.99 -17.53 2.99
CA SER A 62 5.42 -17.67 2.70
C SER A 62 5.66 -17.72 1.18
N PRO A 63 6.85 -17.31 0.69
CA PRO A 63 7.16 -17.37 -0.75
C PRO A 63 6.97 -18.77 -1.36
N ASP A 64 7.31 -19.82 -0.60
CA ASP A 64 7.11 -21.23 -0.97
C ASP A 64 5.67 -21.74 -0.74
N ARG A 65 4.79 -20.90 -0.17
CA ARG A 65 3.37 -21.13 0.10
C ARG A 65 3.07 -22.34 0.98
N ARG A 66 4.04 -22.77 1.79
CA ARG A 66 3.87 -23.87 2.77
C ARG A 66 3.37 -23.37 4.11
N LEU A 67 3.73 -22.14 4.47
CA LEU A 67 3.35 -21.51 5.73
C LEU A 67 2.48 -20.29 5.48
N LEU A 68 1.69 -19.97 6.49
CA LEU A 68 0.88 -18.78 6.56
C LEU A 68 1.17 -18.07 7.88
N LEU A 69 1.38 -16.77 7.78
CA LEU A 69 1.47 -15.83 8.88
C LEU A 69 0.08 -15.21 9.11
N GLN A 70 -0.50 -15.51 10.26
CA GLN A 70 -1.71 -14.89 10.78
C GLN A 70 -1.34 -13.60 11.50
N LEU A 71 -1.96 -12.51 11.06
CA LEU A 71 -1.78 -11.18 11.60
C LEU A 71 -3.08 -10.78 12.30
N GLN A 72 -3.13 -10.93 13.62
CA GLN A 72 -4.33 -10.58 14.37
C GLN A 72 -4.53 -9.07 14.32
N ARG A 73 -5.71 -8.66 13.86
CA ARG A 73 -6.07 -7.24 13.75
C ARG A 73 -6.59 -6.73 15.09
N PRO A 74 -6.33 -5.46 15.42
CA PRO A 74 -6.91 -4.82 16.59
C PRO A 74 -8.43 -4.72 16.45
N PRO A 75 -9.17 -4.55 17.57
CA PRO A 75 -10.61 -4.34 17.54
C PRO A 75 -11.02 -3.20 16.61
N SER A 76 -12.18 -3.34 15.95
CA SER A 76 -12.70 -2.36 14.98
C SER A 76 -12.90 -0.97 15.58
N LEU A 77 -13.10 -0.88 16.90
CA LEU A 77 -13.25 0.35 17.65
C LEU A 77 -12.13 0.47 18.69
N PRO A 78 -11.08 1.26 18.41
CA PRO A 78 -10.04 1.52 19.42
C PRO A 78 -10.60 2.33 20.59
N PRO A 79 -10.00 2.24 21.78
CA PRO A 79 -10.45 2.98 22.95
C PRO A 79 -10.36 4.49 22.73
N ILE A 80 -11.24 5.25 23.39
CA ILE A 80 -11.25 6.73 23.30
C ILE A 80 -9.89 7.33 23.67
N SER A 81 -9.17 6.73 24.62
CA SER A 81 -7.83 7.16 25.03
C SER A 81 -6.82 7.14 23.88
N GLU A 82 -6.93 6.19 22.95
CA GLU A 82 -6.08 6.13 21.75
C GLU A 82 -6.50 7.18 20.72
N ILE A 83 -7.81 7.36 20.51
CA ILE A 83 -8.36 8.35 19.57
C ILE A 83 -8.11 9.80 20.05
N SER A 84 -8.05 10.02 21.36
CA SER A 84 -7.85 11.34 21.96
C SER A 84 -6.38 11.78 22.06
N ARG A 85 -5.43 10.95 21.63
CA ARG A 85 -4.01 11.31 21.69
C ARG A 85 -3.74 12.59 20.88
N PRO A 86 -2.87 13.50 21.37
CA PRO A 86 -2.48 14.67 20.59
C PRO A 86 -1.85 14.28 19.26
N GLU A 87 -2.33 14.85 18.16
CA GLU A 87 -1.79 14.64 16.81
C GLU A 87 -1.24 15.97 16.28
N LEU A 88 -0.03 15.94 15.70
CA LEU A 88 0.49 17.07 14.93
C LEU A 88 -0.07 16.99 13.51
N LYS A 89 -0.75 18.06 13.07
CA LYS A 89 -1.39 18.17 11.76
C LYS A 89 -0.54 19.06 10.87
N LEU A 90 0.29 18.44 10.04
CA LEU A 90 1.34 19.12 9.29
C LEU A 90 1.32 18.66 7.84
N ALA A 91 1.30 19.59 6.88
CA ALA A 91 1.38 19.31 5.44
C ALA A 91 0.40 18.23 4.91
N GLY A 92 -0.81 18.15 5.47
CA GLY A 92 -1.82 17.15 5.10
C GLY A 92 -1.64 15.79 5.74
N ILE A 93 -0.73 15.65 6.71
CA ILE A 93 -0.45 14.42 7.43
C ILE A 93 -0.61 14.60 8.94
N ARG A 94 -0.86 13.48 9.64
CA ARG A 94 -1.06 13.44 11.11
C ARG A 94 0.04 12.60 11.76
N ILE A 95 0.80 13.22 12.65
CA ILE A 95 2.01 12.66 13.24
C ILE A 95 1.81 12.48 14.75
N ASP A 96 2.17 11.31 15.27
CA ASP A 96 2.35 11.06 16.70
C ASP A 96 3.78 11.49 17.09
N ALA A 97 3.87 12.56 17.85
CA ALA A 97 5.13 13.19 18.24
C ALA A 97 5.97 12.33 19.20
N GLU A 98 5.32 11.46 19.98
CA GLU A 98 6.02 10.56 20.92
C GLU A 98 6.63 9.37 20.18
N GLN A 99 6.00 8.94 19.08
CA GLN A 99 6.41 7.76 18.32
C GLN A 99 7.24 8.05 17.06
N PHE A 100 7.30 9.30 16.58
CA PHE A 100 7.84 9.64 15.26
C PHE A 100 7.20 8.78 14.15
N SER A 101 5.86 8.68 14.19
CA SER A 101 5.08 7.84 13.30
C SER A 101 3.83 8.56 12.81
N ARG A 102 3.11 7.96 11.85
CA ARG A 102 1.73 8.36 11.57
C ARG A 102 0.85 8.06 12.77
N SER A 103 0.05 9.03 13.22
CA SER A 103 -0.87 8.85 14.36
C SER A 103 -1.87 7.71 14.16
N ARG A 104 -2.18 7.39 12.90
CA ARG A 104 -3.14 6.36 12.50
C ARG A 104 -2.47 5.33 11.62
N MET A 105 -1.55 4.58 12.21
CA MET A 105 -0.88 3.46 11.55
C MET A 105 -1.70 2.19 11.74
N GLY A 106 -1.79 1.36 10.70
CA GLY A 106 -2.27 -0.02 10.87
C GLY A 106 -1.27 -0.80 11.71
N TYR A 107 -1.73 -1.57 12.68
CA TYR A 107 -0.90 -2.46 13.48
C TYR A 107 -1.58 -3.81 13.65
N ASN A 108 -0.81 -4.79 14.07
CA ASN A 108 -1.31 -6.11 14.44
C ASN A 108 -1.04 -6.32 15.93
N THR A 109 -1.95 -7.00 16.62
CA THR A 109 -1.84 -7.26 18.07
C THR A 109 -1.12 -8.56 18.38
N SER A 110 -1.08 -9.50 17.43
CA SER A 110 -0.30 -10.72 17.53
C SER A 110 0.04 -11.27 16.15
N LEU A 111 1.09 -12.10 16.12
CA LEU A 111 1.62 -12.78 14.95
C LEU A 111 1.65 -14.28 15.26
N ALA A 112 1.14 -15.12 14.37
CA ALA A 112 1.22 -16.56 14.53
C ALA A 112 1.47 -17.27 13.21
N ILE A 113 2.21 -18.37 13.23
CA ILE A 113 2.58 -19.14 12.05
C ILE A 113 1.80 -20.45 12.04
N VAL A 114 1.21 -20.79 10.90
CA VAL A 114 0.49 -22.05 10.65
C VAL A 114 0.86 -22.65 9.30
N SER A 115 0.52 -23.92 9.11
CA SER A 115 0.56 -24.54 7.79
C SER A 115 -0.49 -23.91 6.87
N ALA A 116 -0.16 -23.72 5.60
CA ALA A 116 -1.03 -23.05 4.63
C ALA A 116 -2.28 -23.85 4.24
N ASP A 117 -2.36 -25.14 4.59
CA ASP A 117 -3.53 -26.00 4.37
C ASP A 117 -4.48 -26.06 5.57
N GLU A 118 -4.18 -25.38 6.67
CA GLU A 118 -5.07 -25.30 7.82
C GLU A 118 -6.15 -24.21 7.66
N MET A 119 -7.30 -24.46 8.28
CA MET A 119 -8.36 -23.47 8.42
C MET A 119 -7.99 -22.47 9.51
N VAL A 120 -8.18 -21.18 9.24
CA VAL A 120 -7.80 -20.07 10.11
C VAL A 120 -9.06 -19.38 10.67
N PRO A 121 -9.11 -18.97 11.96
CA PRO A 121 -8.07 -19.11 13.00
C PRO A 121 -7.86 -20.58 13.41
N SER A 122 -6.60 -21.01 13.43
CA SER A 122 -6.22 -22.39 13.78
C SER A 122 -5.82 -22.50 15.24
N THR A 123 -6.18 -23.60 15.89
CA THR A 123 -5.72 -23.94 17.25
C THR A 123 -4.27 -24.44 17.27
N ASN A 124 -3.68 -24.78 16.11
CA ASN A 124 -2.30 -25.24 15.99
C ASN A 124 -1.32 -24.09 15.70
N ALA A 125 -1.80 -22.85 15.77
CA ALA A 125 -0.98 -21.67 15.49
C ALA A 125 0.18 -21.53 16.49
N ARG A 126 1.38 -21.38 15.95
CA ARG A 126 2.59 -21.11 16.73
C ARG A 126 2.74 -19.61 16.86
N GLU A 127 2.46 -19.09 18.04
CA GLU A 127 2.60 -17.65 18.31
C GLU A 127 4.06 -17.22 18.25
N ILE A 128 4.32 -16.10 17.58
CA ILE A 128 5.62 -15.45 17.62
C ILE A 128 5.71 -14.69 18.94
N THR A 129 6.67 -15.06 19.76
CA THR A 129 6.86 -14.46 21.08
C THR A 129 7.98 -13.42 21.03
N GLY A 130 7.73 -12.28 21.68
CA GLY A 130 8.70 -11.20 21.88
C GLY A 130 8.30 -10.38 23.12
N PRO A 131 9.20 -9.56 23.66
CA PRO A 131 8.84 -8.65 24.75
C PRO A 131 7.91 -7.55 24.21
N GLY A 132 6.86 -7.23 24.98
CA GLY A 132 5.86 -6.23 24.61
C GLY A 132 4.47 -6.82 24.37
N GLY A 133 3.56 -6.64 25.33
CA GLY A 133 2.14 -6.92 25.16
C GLY A 133 1.35 -5.69 24.67
N PRO A 134 0.12 -5.85 24.14
CA PRO A 134 -0.78 -4.73 23.83
C PRO A 134 -1.02 -3.78 25.02
N SER A 135 -0.75 -4.26 26.23
CA SER A 135 -0.90 -3.59 27.51
C SER A 135 0.39 -3.01 28.09
N ASP A 136 1.50 -2.93 27.32
CA ASP A 136 2.76 -2.30 27.79
C ASP A 136 2.84 -0.82 27.38
N PRO A 137 2.39 0.13 28.22
CA PRO A 137 2.75 1.54 28.09
C PRO A 137 4.16 1.82 28.63
N PRO A 138 4.83 2.90 28.17
CA PRO A 138 4.39 3.82 27.14
C PRO A 138 4.86 3.41 25.73
N ARG A 139 4.03 3.71 24.73
CA ARG A 139 4.39 3.60 23.32
C ARG A 139 5.41 4.68 22.96
N GLY A 140 6.70 4.38 23.13
CA GLY A 140 7.79 5.19 22.61
C GLY A 140 7.93 5.06 21.08
N PRO A 141 9.01 5.62 20.52
CA PRO A 141 9.39 5.40 19.14
C PRO A 141 9.45 3.91 18.78
N LEU A 142 9.02 3.58 17.57
CA LEU A 142 8.96 2.20 17.11
C LEU A 142 10.38 1.63 16.96
N THR A 143 10.54 0.34 17.26
CA THR A 143 11.82 -0.38 17.16
C THR A 143 11.75 -1.44 16.09
N LEU A 144 12.87 -1.76 15.45
CA LEU A 144 12.96 -2.81 14.44
C LEU A 144 13.22 -4.18 15.09
N TRP A 145 12.41 -5.17 14.74
CA TRP A 145 12.51 -6.55 15.22
C TRP A 145 12.54 -7.53 14.06
N VAL A 146 13.23 -8.66 14.26
CA VAL A 146 13.22 -9.80 13.36
C VAL A 146 12.76 -11.04 14.12
N ALA A 147 11.93 -11.85 13.49
CA ALA A 147 11.44 -13.11 14.06
C ALA A 147 11.96 -14.30 13.26
N ASP A 148 12.50 -15.28 13.96
CA ASP A 148 12.90 -16.55 13.36
C ASP A 148 11.67 -17.45 13.22
N VAL A 149 11.39 -17.86 11.98
CA VAL A 149 10.21 -18.66 11.61
C VAL A 149 10.25 -20.06 12.22
N ALA A 150 11.44 -20.66 12.33
CA ALA A 150 11.61 -22.02 12.82
C ALA A 150 11.37 -22.12 14.33
N THR A 151 11.82 -21.12 15.08
CA THR A 151 11.73 -21.04 16.55
C THR A 151 10.54 -20.22 17.05
N CYS A 152 9.92 -19.41 16.20
CA CYS A 152 8.85 -18.46 16.56
C CYS A 152 9.28 -17.48 17.67
N THR A 153 10.56 -17.08 17.66
CA THR A 153 11.11 -16.13 18.63
C THR A 153 11.51 -14.84 17.90
N ALA A 154 11.07 -13.70 18.43
CA ALA A 154 11.45 -12.39 17.97
C ALA A 154 12.59 -11.79 18.80
N ARG A 155 13.50 -11.08 18.15
CA ARG A 155 14.57 -10.30 18.79
C ARG A 155 14.73 -8.92 18.15
N PRO A 156 15.30 -7.94 18.87
CA PRO A 156 15.65 -6.67 18.26
C PRO A 156 16.58 -6.90 17.07
N ALA A 157 16.28 -6.25 15.96
CA ALA A 157 17.16 -6.23 14.78
C ALA A 157 18.11 -5.04 14.83
N LEU A 158 17.70 -3.96 15.51
CA LEU A 158 18.47 -2.73 15.63
C LEU A 158 18.38 -2.21 17.06
N GLU A 159 19.43 -2.41 17.84
CA GLU A 159 19.51 -1.95 19.22
C GLU A 159 19.95 -0.48 19.30
N GLY A 160 19.41 0.26 20.27
CA GLY A 160 19.80 1.66 20.54
C GLY A 160 19.28 2.69 19.53
N ARG A 161 18.56 2.26 18.49
CA ARG A 161 17.92 3.15 17.50
C ARG A 161 16.43 2.86 17.42
N SER A 162 15.69 3.88 17.02
CA SER A 162 14.26 3.77 16.73
C SER A 162 13.96 4.21 15.31
N LEU A 163 12.92 3.62 14.75
CA LEU A 163 12.41 3.92 13.42
C LEU A 163 11.72 5.29 13.43
N ASN A 164 11.88 6.02 12.33
CA ASN A 164 11.00 7.11 11.96
C ASN A 164 10.06 6.58 10.88
N THR A 165 8.78 6.42 11.19
CA THR A 165 7.76 5.86 10.28
C THR A 165 6.73 6.91 9.85
N VAL A 166 7.13 8.20 9.84
CA VAL A 166 6.27 9.28 9.32
C VAL A 166 6.01 9.11 7.83
N PHE A 167 6.94 8.56 7.05
CA PHE A 167 6.73 8.27 5.64
C PHE A 167 6.94 6.79 5.32
N ASP A 168 8.20 6.36 5.30
CA ASP A 168 8.59 4.98 5.08
C ASP A 168 9.24 4.41 6.34
N SER A 169 9.36 3.08 6.43
CA SER A 169 9.88 2.40 7.61
C SER A 169 11.17 1.65 7.33
N TYR A 170 11.15 0.70 6.41
CA TYR A 170 12.31 -0.10 6.03
C TYR A 170 12.05 -0.88 4.73
N SER A 171 13.13 -1.29 4.08
CA SER A 171 13.11 -2.22 2.94
C SER A 171 14.13 -3.34 3.14
N TRP A 172 13.74 -4.57 2.78
CA TRP A 172 14.64 -5.71 2.74
C TRP A 172 15.47 -5.63 1.46
N VAL A 173 16.79 -5.66 1.60
CA VAL A 173 17.73 -5.65 0.47
C VAL A 173 18.03 -7.08 0.04
N ASP A 174 18.19 -7.99 1.00
CA ASP A 174 18.35 -9.43 0.81
C ASP A 174 17.87 -10.17 2.06
N ASP A 175 18.09 -11.48 2.16
CA ASP A 175 17.64 -12.32 3.29
C ASP A 175 18.21 -11.90 4.67
N THR A 176 19.26 -11.08 4.70
CA THR A 176 19.97 -10.71 5.92
C THR A 176 20.14 -9.21 6.11
N THR A 177 19.80 -8.40 5.10
CA THR A 177 20.09 -6.97 5.11
C THR A 177 18.79 -6.17 4.99
N ILE A 178 18.62 -5.21 5.91
CA ILE A 178 17.55 -4.23 5.87
C ILE A 178 18.15 -2.83 5.74
N VAL A 179 17.52 -1.95 4.97
CA VAL A 179 17.73 -0.50 5.06
C VAL A 179 16.52 0.12 5.75
N ALA A 180 16.73 0.74 6.90
CA ALA A 180 15.69 1.29 7.75
C ALA A 180 15.76 2.82 7.82
N CYS A 181 14.59 3.46 7.85
CA CYS A 181 14.42 4.87 8.17
C CYS A 181 14.46 5.04 9.70
N CYS A 182 15.53 5.60 10.23
CA CYS A 182 15.70 5.80 11.66
C CYS A 182 15.60 7.26 12.07
N ILE A 183 15.15 7.50 13.30
CA ILE A 183 15.27 8.83 13.93
C ILE A 183 16.75 9.22 13.92
N PRO A 184 17.09 10.45 13.49
CA PRO A 184 18.47 10.94 13.48
C PRO A 184 19.08 10.93 14.89
N GLU A 185 20.35 10.54 14.99
CA GLU A 185 21.04 10.59 16.28
C GLU A 185 21.28 12.04 16.72
N GLY A 186 21.25 12.26 18.04
CA GLY A 186 21.50 13.58 18.61
C GLY A 186 20.41 14.62 18.28
N VAL A 187 19.21 14.19 17.89
CA VAL A 187 18.08 15.09 17.63
C VAL A 187 17.81 15.98 18.86
N SER A 188 17.79 17.30 18.64
CA SER A 188 17.52 18.29 19.68
C SER A 188 16.05 18.29 20.09
N SER A 189 15.63 19.10 21.05
CA SER A 189 14.21 19.30 21.31
C SER A 189 13.46 19.84 20.07
N PRO A 190 12.18 19.48 19.88
CA PRO A 190 11.40 19.94 18.74
C PRO A 190 11.23 21.47 18.75
N PRO A 191 11.15 22.11 17.57
CA PRO A 191 10.90 23.55 17.45
C PRO A 191 9.68 23.99 18.28
N GLN A 192 9.86 25.02 19.10
CA GLN A 192 8.80 25.55 19.95
C GLN A 192 8.08 26.69 19.25
N ARG A 193 6.75 26.70 19.39
CA ARG A 193 5.94 27.82 18.91
C ARG A 193 6.16 29.03 19.83
N PRO A 194 6.64 30.17 19.32
CA PRO A 194 6.84 31.35 20.14
C PRO A 194 5.49 31.89 20.63
N PRO A 195 5.45 32.58 21.79
CA PRO A 195 4.21 33.11 22.36
C PRO A 195 3.59 34.22 21.50
N ALA A 196 4.40 34.90 20.68
CA ALA A 196 3.95 35.87 19.70
C ALA A 196 4.25 35.38 18.27
N PRO A 197 3.40 35.67 17.27
CA PRO A 197 3.69 35.35 15.88
C PRO A 197 5.01 35.99 15.43
N LEU A 198 5.85 35.23 14.71
CA LEU A 198 7.15 35.71 14.21
C LEU A 198 7.01 36.83 13.16
N GLY A 199 5.84 36.94 12.52
CA GLY A 199 5.53 37.94 11.51
C GLY A 199 4.24 37.60 10.77
N PRO A 200 3.76 38.48 9.88
CA PRO A 200 2.61 38.19 9.04
C PRO A 200 2.94 37.06 8.05
N LYS A 201 1.95 36.23 7.72
CA LYS A 201 2.04 35.30 6.59
C LYS A 201 2.01 36.13 5.30
N VAL A 202 3.16 36.24 4.63
CA VAL A 202 3.26 36.91 3.34
C VAL A 202 2.98 35.88 2.24
N GLN A 203 1.92 36.11 1.48
CA GLN A 203 1.65 35.40 0.23
C GLN A 203 1.72 36.40 -0.91
N ASP A 204 2.47 36.07 -1.96
CA ASP A 204 2.64 36.91 -3.12
C ASP A 204 1.93 36.30 -4.33
N ASN A 205 1.12 37.10 -5.02
CA ASN A 205 0.50 36.76 -6.30
C ASN A 205 0.82 37.80 -7.38
N THR A 206 1.94 38.52 -7.25
CA THR A 206 2.45 39.46 -8.26
C THR A 206 2.65 38.81 -9.62
N ALA A 207 2.92 37.50 -9.65
CA ALA A 207 3.00 36.70 -10.87
C ALA A 207 1.62 36.34 -11.49
N ALA A 208 0.51 36.80 -10.91
CA ALA A 208 -0.87 36.60 -11.38
C ALA A 208 -1.23 35.13 -11.66
N ARG A 209 -0.70 34.21 -10.85
CA ARG A 209 -0.88 32.78 -11.04
C ARG A 209 -2.23 32.33 -10.48
N LYS A 210 -2.96 31.53 -11.25
CA LYS A 210 -4.25 30.97 -10.85
C LYS A 210 -4.02 29.64 -10.13
N SER A 211 -4.10 29.64 -8.80
CA SER A 211 -4.14 28.39 -8.01
C SER A 211 -5.58 28.09 -7.59
N GLN A 212 -6.22 27.13 -8.26
CA GLN A 212 -7.53 26.60 -7.87
C GLN A 212 -7.32 25.25 -7.19
N ASN A 213 -6.95 25.27 -5.91
CA ASN A 213 -6.75 24.04 -5.16
C ASN A 213 -8.07 23.45 -4.66
N ARG A 214 -8.10 22.14 -4.48
CA ARG A 214 -9.13 21.48 -3.67
C ARG A 214 -8.99 21.93 -2.21
N THR A 215 -10.05 21.82 -1.44
CA THR A 215 -9.96 22.04 0.01
C THR A 215 -9.11 20.92 0.62
N TYR A 216 -7.96 21.28 1.17
CA TYR A 216 -7.09 20.37 1.90
C TYR A 216 -7.15 20.65 3.41
N ALA A 217 -7.19 19.59 4.20
CA ALA A 217 -7.11 19.67 5.65
C ALA A 217 -5.65 19.58 6.12
N ASP A 218 -5.40 19.96 7.38
CA ASP A 218 -4.15 19.68 8.09
C ASP A 218 -2.88 20.25 7.41
N LEU A 219 -3.03 21.33 6.64
CA LEU A 219 -1.92 22.03 5.98
C LEU A 219 -1.02 22.78 6.97
N LEU A 220 0.22 23.04 6.54
CA LEU A 220 1.16 23.90 7.26
C LEU A 220 0.57 25.32 7.39
N LYS A 221 0.69 25.91 8.58
CA LYS A 221 0.16 27.26 8.85
C LYS A 221 1.23 28.34 8.73
N ASP A 222 2.46 28.02 9.13
CA ASP A 222 3.59 28.94 9.25
C ASP A 222 4.95 28.23 9.24
N GLU A 223 6.02 28.99 9.47
CA GLU A 223 7.40 28.47 9.48
C GLU A 223 7.66 27.54 10.68
N VAL A 224 6.94 27.68 11.79
CA VAL A 224 7.07 26.75 12.92
C VAL A 224 6.51 25.39 12.54
N ASP A 225 5.35 25.35 11.87
CA ASP A 225 4.82 24.10 11.32
C ASP A 225 5.77 23.49 10.28
N SER A 226 6.43 24.32 9.47
CA SER A 226 7.42 23.87 8.48
C SER A 226 8.64 23.23 9.16
N ALA A 227 9.15 23.87 10.22
CA ALA A 227 10.26 23.34 11.01
C ALA A 227 9.87 22.07 11.79
N LEU A 228 8.65 21.99 12.33
CA LEU A 228 8.12 20.78 12.97
C LEU A 228 7.97 19.64 11.97
N PHE A 229 7.47 19.93 10.76
CA PHE A 229 7.33 18.94 9.70
C PHE A 229 8.68 18.37 9.29
N GLU A 230 9.67 19.23 9.09
CA GLU A 230 11.04 18.85 8.79
C GLU A 230 11.67 18.05 9.94
N TYR A 231 11.49 18.49 11.18
CA TYR A 231 11.99 17.81 12.38
C TYR A 231 11.45 16.38 12.51
N TYR A 232 10.12 16.20 12.48
CA TYR A 232 9.51 14.89 12.67
C TYR A 232 9.62 13.99 11.44
N GLY A 233 9.70 14.55 10.23
CA GLY A 233 9.81 13.77 9.01
C GLY A 233 11.25 13.42 8.60
N SER A 234 12.27 14.04 9.22
CA SER A 234 13.67 13.75 8.90
C SER A 234 14.10 12.40 9.46
N SER A 235 14.78 11.61 8.64
CA SER A 235 15.32 10.30 8.99
C SER A 235 16.72 10.10 8.43
N GLU A 236 17.47 9.20 9.07
CA GLU A 236 18.69 8.61 8.52
C GLU A 236 18.34 7.28 7.86
N LEU A 237 19.00 6.95 6.75
CA LEU A 237 18.96 5.59 6.18
C LEU A 237 20.06 4.76 6.84
N VAL A 238 19.66 3.73 7.56
CA VAL A 238 20.54 2.85 8.33
C VAL A 238 20.47 1.45 7.75
N GLN A 239 21.59 0.95 7.23
CA GLN A 239 21.73 -0.43 6.82
C GLN A 239 22.01 -1.30 8.05
N VAL A 240 21.25 -2.39 8.19
CA VAL A 240 21.25 -3.32 9.31
C VAL A 240 21.41 -4.73 8.80
N ASP A 241 22.46 -5.42 9.26
CA ASP A 241 22.60 -6.87 9.08
C ASP A 241 21.86 -7.57 10.20
N VAL A 242 20.74 -8.20 9.87
CA VAL A 242 19.91 -8.92 10.83
C VAL A 242 20.45 -10.30 11.17
N ALA A 243 21.39 -10.87 10.40
CA ALA A 243 22.07 -12.13 10.74
C ALA A 243 23.17 -11.95 11.80
N GLY A 244 23.55 -10.70 12.10
CA GLY A 244 24.54 -10.36 13.13
C GLY A 244 25.95 -10.14 12.60
N GLY A 245 26.11 -9.89 11.30
CA GLY A 245 27.41 -9.74 10.64
C GLY A 245 28.10 -8.38 10.80
N GLY A 246 27.52 -7.40 11.52
CA GLY A 246 28.21 -6.15 11.80
C GLY A 246 27.36 -5.07 12.49
N PRO A 247 27.99 -3.95 12.91
CA PRO A 247 27.26 -2.81 13.45
C PRO A 247 26.42 -2.12 12.36
N PRO A 248 25.30 -1.47 12.73
CA PRO A 248 24.49 -0.71 11.79
C PRO A 248 25.29 0.43 11.16
N LYS A 249 25.04 0.72 9.88
CA LYS A 249 25.75 1.74 9.11
C LYS A 249 24.78 2.78 8.56
N VAL A 250 25.02 4.05 8.86
CA VAL A 250 24.35 5.15 8.15
C VAL A 250 24.91 5.22 6.73
N ILE A 251 24.06 5.06 5.72
CA ILE A 251 24.48 5.00 4.31
C ILE A 251 24.20 6.30 3.55
N ALA A 252 23.57 7.29 4.18
CA ALA A 252 23.10 8.50 3.52
C ALA A 252 23.01 9.70 4.46
N PRO A 253 23.08 10.95 3.94
CA PRO A 253 22.76 12.13 4.73
C PRO A 253 21.33 12.08 5.28
N THR A 254 21.08 12.74 6.43
CA THR A 254 19.73 12.90 6.96
C THR A 254 18.85 13.71 5.99
N ARG A 255 17.66 13.20 5.65
CA ARG A 255 16.69 13.86 4.77
C ARG A 255 15.25 13.49 5.17
N LEU A 256 14.28 14.18 4.59
CA LEU A 256 12.86 13.82 4.63
C LEU A 256 12.58 12.65 3.68
N TYR A 257 13.18 11.48 3.93
CA TYR A 257 13.00 10.30 3.10
C TYR A 257 11.53 9.88 3.10
N THR A 258 10.96 9.77 1.90
CA THR A 258 9.58 9.33 1.70
C THR A 258 9.46 7.91 1.24
N GLU A 259 10.54 7.34 0.70
CA GLU A 259 10.59 5.99 0.15
C GLU A 259 12.04 5.53 0.06
N VAL A 260 12.30 4.29 0.43
CA VAL A 260 13.53 3.55 0.13
C VAL A 260 13.14 2.14 -0.31
N ASP A 261 13.38 1.81 -1.57
CA ASP A 261 12.98 0.51 -2.13
C ASP A 261 14.16 -0.20 -2.80
N ALA A 262 14.46 -1.42 -2.36
CA ALA A 262 15.52 -2.22 -2.94
C ALA A 262 15.07 -2.83 -4.27
N SER A 263 15.99 -2.91 -5.24
CA SER A 263 15.74 -3.68 -6.45
C SER A 263 15.49 -5.15 -6.12
N PRO A 264 14.74 -5.88 -6.96
CA PRO A 264 14.52 -7.32 -6.77
C PRO A 264 15.80 -8.15 -6.62
N ASP A 265 16.92 -7.74 -7.22
CA ASP A 265 18.24 -8.38 -7.05
C ASP A 265 19.03 -7.91 -5.80
N GLY A 266 18.55 -6.91 -5.09
CA GLY A 266 19.17 -6.35 -3.88
C GLY A 266 20.41 -5.47 -4.11
N GLU A 267 20.79 -5.19 -5.35
CA GLU A 267 22.04 -4.47 -5.65
C GLU A 267 21.86 -2.94 -5.71
N TRP A 268 20.62 -2.47 -5.80
CA TRP A 268 20.26 -1.08 -6.00
C TRP A 268 19.19 -0.62 -5.01
N LEU A 269 19.16 0.69 -4.78
CA LEU A 269 18.12 1.36 -4.00
C LEU A 269 17.50 2.46 -4.84
N LEU A 270 16.17 2.49 -4.89
CA LEU A 270 15.40 3.64 -5.32
C LEU A 270 15.06 4.47 -4.09
N VAL A 271 15.57 5.70 -4.04
CA VAL A 271 15.47 6.56 -2.85
C VAL A 271 14.74 7.85 -3.21
N SER A 272 13.69 8.17 -2.46
CA SER A 272 12.89 9.38 -2.64
C SER A 272 12.88 10.24 -1.37
N TRP A 273 12.92 11.57 -1.52
CA TRP A 273 12.76 12.49 -0.39
C TRP A 273 12.12 13.82 -0.80
N LEU A 274 11.59 14.55 0.19
CA LEU A 274 11.05 15.89 0.02
C LEU A 274 12.11 16.97 0.29
N GLU A 275 11.99 18.09 -0.42
CA GLU A 275 12.84 19.27 -0.24
C GLU A 275 12.02 20.55 -0.08
N ARG A 276 12.67 21.59 0.44
CA ARG A 276 12.13 22.95 0.43
C ARG A 276 12.09 23.51 -1.01
N PRO A 277 11.24 24.52 -1.28
CA PRO A 277 10.27 25.13 -0.37
C PRO A 277 9.03 24.27 -0.12
N PHE A 278 8.54 24.28 1.12
CA PHE A 278 7.23 23.71 1.45
C PHE A 278 6.11 24.70 1.12
N SER A 279 4.91 24.17 0.94
CA SER A 279 3.71 24.97 0.70
C SER A 279 2.76 24.96 1.88
N TYR A 280 2.09 26.11 2.07
CA TYR A 280 0.99 26.28 3.01
C TYR A 280 -0.39 26.11 2.35
N ALA A 281 -0.44 25.75 1.07
CA ALA A 281 -1.65 25.68 0.24
C ALA A 281 -1.94 24.27 -0.30
N VAL A 282 -0.95 23.38 -0.30
CA VAL A 282 -1.07 21.99 -0.76
C VAL A 282 -0.41 21.01 0.22
N PRO A 283 -0.84 19.73 0.24
CA PRO A 283 -0.23 18.71 1.09
C PRO A 283 1.19 18.32 0.61
N CYS A 284 1.94 17.62 1.47
CA CYS A 284 3.34 17.27 1.25
C CYS A 284 3.62 16.48 -0.04
N GLY A 285 2.64 15.71 -0.54
CA GLY A 285 2.74 15.01 -1.84
C GLY A 285 2.87 15.94 -3.06
N ARG A 286 2.70 17.27 -2.88
CA ARG A 286 2.92 18.29 -3.89
C ARG A 286 4.21 19.09 -3.68
N PHE A 287 4.94 18.85 -2.60
CA PHE A 287 6.21 19.55 -2.33
C PHE A 287 7.28 19.11 -3.33
N PRO A 288 8.37 19.90 -3.49
CA PRO A 288 9.53 19.46 -4.23
C PRO A 288 10.00 18.09 -3.77
N ALA A 289 10.29 17.21 -4.71
CA ALA A 289 10.72 15.85 -4.42
C ALA A 289 11.89 15.47 -5.33
N ARG A 290 12.82 14.69 -4.79
CA ARG A 290 13.87 14.03 -5.55
C ARG A 290 13.66 12.54 -5.52
N VAL A 291 13.97 11.89 -6.64
CA VAL A 291 14.01 10.43 -6.76
C VAL A 291 15.32 10.07 -7.42
N GLN A 292 16.09 9.21 -6.76
CA GLN A 292 17.43 8.85 -7.20
C GLN A 292 17.64 7.34 -7.15
N LEU A 293 18.45 6.86 -8.08
CA LEU A 293 18.97 5.51 -8.11
C LEU A 293 20.33 5.50 -7.43
N TRP A 294 20.49 4.66 -6.42
CA TRP A 294 21.72 4.46 -5.65
C TRP A 294 22.14 2.99 -5.71
N ARG A 295 23.41 2.72 -5.37
CA ARG A 295 23.86 1.36 -5.01
C ARG A 295 23.39 1.02 -3.60
N ARG A 296 23.28 -0.28 -3.30
CA ARG A 296 22.92 -0.79 -1.97
C ARG A 296 23.78 -0.26 -0.81
N ASP A 297 25.00 0.20 -1.08
CA ASP A 297 25.91 0.75 -0.07
C ASP A 297 25.69 2.25 0.24
N GLY A 298 24.72 2.89 -0.44
CA GLY A 298 24.41 4.31 -0.34
C GLY A 298 25.07 5.19 -1.41
N THR A 299 25.86 4.62 -2.33
CA THR A 299 26.53 5.40 -3.38
C THR A 299 25.51 5.92 -4.40
N PHE A 300 25.45 7.24 -4.58
CA PHE A 300 24.64 7.87 -5.62
C PHE A 300 25.05 7.41 -7.03
N VAL A 301 24.07 7.08 -7.87
CA VAL A 301 24.28 6.69 -9.27
C VAL A 301 23.64 7.69 -10.23
N ARG A 302 22.33 7.96 -10.08
CA ARG A 302 21.59 8.81 -11.02
C ARG A 302 20.40 9.50 -10.39
N GLU A 303 20.13 10.74 -10.81
CA GLU A 303 18.85 11.39 -10.56
C GLU A 303 17.81 10.92 -11.59
N VAL A 304 16.75 10.26 -11.10
CA VAL A 304 15.65 9.73 -11.92
C VAL A 304 14.60 10.81 -12.12
N ALA A 305 14.30 11.58 -11.05
CA ALA A 305 13.36 12.70 -11.13
C ALA A 305 13.73 13.82 -10.15
N ALA A 306 13.56 15.05 -10.62
CA ALA A 306 13.52 16.25 -9.80
C ALA A 306 12.18 16.96 -10.03
N LEU A 307 11.25 16.77 -9.10
CA LEU A 307 9.89 17.26 -9.25
C LEU A 307 9.75 18.62 -8.53
N PRO A 308 9.32 19.70 -9.21
CA PRO A 308 9.18 21.04 -8.61
C PRO A 308 7.88 21.18 -7.81
N LEU A 309 7.80 22.15 -6.90
CA LEU A 309 6.58 22.45 -6.13
C LEU A 309 5.35 22.55 -7.06
N ALA A 310 4.27 21.84 -6.70
CA ALA A 310 3.08 21.69 -7.53
C ALA A 310 1.81 22.31 -6.89
N GLU A 311 1.78 23.64 -6.80
CA GLU A 311 0.62 24.41 -6.27
C GLU A 311 -0.45 24.74 -7.33
N GLU A 312 -0.10 24.62 -8.61
CA GLU A 312 -0.89 25.13 -9.74
C GLU A 312 -1.51 24.01 -10.57
N LEU A 313 -1.85 22.90 -9.94
CA LEU A 313 -2.44 21.77 -10.65
C LEU A 313 -3.94 21.95 -10.86
N PRO A 314 -4.48 21.59 -12.04
CA PRO A 314 -5.91 21.62 -12.26
C PRO A 314 -6.67 20.81 -11.20
N ASN A 315 -7.80 21.33 -10.72
CA ASN A 315 -8.63 20.65 -9.72
C ASN A 315 -9.49 19.49 -10.28
N LYS A 316 -9.35 19.21 -11.58
CA LYS A 316 -10.11 18.20 -12.32
C LYS A 316 -9.67 16.77 -11.97
N PHE A 317 -10.56 15.82 -12.21
CA PHE A 317 -10.17 14.41 -12.24
C PHE A 317 -9.22 14.16 -13.43
N ASP A 318 -8.37 13.14 -13.34
CA ASP A 318 -7.29 12.84 -14.30
C ASP A 318 -6.14 13.85 -14.39
N ALA A 319 -6.18 14.93 -13.59
CA ALA A 319 -5.05 15.85 -13.44
C ALA A 319 -3.90 15.23 -12.65
N THR A 320 -2.68 15.37 -13.16
CA THR A 320 -1.46 14.83 -12.54
C THR A 320 -0.37 15.88 -12.45
N ARG A 321 0.60 15.66 -11.57
CA ARG A 321 1.84 16.44 -11.58
C ARG A 321 2.58 16.19 -12.90
N PRO A 322 3.09 17.23 -13.59
CA PRO A 322 4.03 17.05 -14.70
C PRO A 322 5.33 16.38 -14.24
N GLY A 323 5.97 15.66 -15.17
CA GLY A 323 7.18 14.88 -14.94
C GLY A 323 6.91 13.42 -14.56
N PRO A 324 7.98 12.66 -14.25
CA PRO A 324 7.88 11.25 -13.87
C PRO A 324 6.97 11.02 -12.67
N ARG A 325 6.04 10.07 -12.81
CA ARG A 325 5.13 9.63 -11.74
C ARG A 325 5.07 8.11 -11.67
N GLY A 326 4.75 7.58 -10.48
CA GLY A 326 4.67 6.13 -10.26
C GLY A 326 6.00 5.44 -10.59
N ILE A 327 7.11 6.04 -10.14
CA ILE A 327 8.45 5.49 -10.31
C ILE A 327 8.58 4.29 -9.36
N ASN A 328 8.88 3.12 -9.89
CA ASN A 328 9.05 1.89 -9.12
C ASN A 328 9.95 0.89 -9.85
N TRP A 329 10.27 -0.22 -9.18
CA TRP A 329 10.88 -1.37 -9.83
C TRP A 329 9.84 -2.19 -10.61
N ARG A 330 10.25 -2.66 -11.79
CA ARG A 330 9.53 -3.67 -12.55
C ARG A 330 9.71 -5.02 -11.86
N SER A 331 8.62 -5.53 -11.28
CA SER A 331 8.63 -6.69 -10.36
C SER A 331 9.09 -8.02 -10.98
N ASP A 332 9.08 -8.17 -12.31
CA ASP A 332 9.48 -9.40 -13.00
C ASP A 332 10.94 -9.41 -13.50
N GLU A 333 11.70 -8.34 -13.24
CA GLU A 333 13.11 -8.20 -13.62
C GLU A 333 14.00 -7.96 -12.40
N ASP A 334 15.29 -8.21 -12.53
CA ASP A 334 16.28 -8.07 -11.43
C ASP A 334 16.39 -6.61 -10.93
N ALA A 335 16.51 -5.66 -11.85
CA ALA A 335 16.65 -4.23 -11.53
C ALA A 335 16.32 -3.34 -12.74
N GLU A 336 15.03 -3.25 -13.11
CA GLU A 336 14.55 -2.29 -14.13
C GLU A 336 13.60 -1.28 -13.50
N LEU A 337 13.91 0.02 -13.64
CA LEU A 337 13.01 1.10 -13.24
C LEU A 337 11.87 1.24 -14.24
N SER A 338 10.68 1.58 -13.76
CA SER A 338 9.51 1.93 -14.56
C SER A 338 8.85 3.19 -14.02
N TRP A 339 8.37 4.06 -14.91
CA TRP A 339 7.56 5.22 -14.54
C TRP A 339 6.67 5.66 -15.69
N ILE A 340 5.78 6.61 -15.40
CA ILE A 340 4.84 7.16 -16.37
C ILE A 340 5.10 8.66 -16.50
N GLU A 341 4.96 9.21 -17.71
CA GLU A 341 4.98 10.66 -17.95
C GLU A 341 3.77 11.09 -18.77
N ALA A 342 3.10 12.13 -18.27
CA ALA A 342 1.95 12.75 -18.93
C ALA A 342 2.41 13.73 -20.00
N GLN A 343 1.86 13.59 -21.22
CA GLN A 343 2.27 14.36 -22.39
C GLN A 343 1.48 15.68 -22.56
N ASP A 344 0.44 15.87 -21.76
CA ASP A 344 -0.35 17.09 -21.66
C ASP A 344 0.10 18.00 -20.51
N GLY A 345 1.31 17.80 -19.98
CA GLY A 345 1.78 18.51 -18.80
C GLY A 345 0.94 18.22 -17.54
N GLY A 346 0.09 17.19 -17.58
CA GLY A 346 -0.80 16.82 -16.49
C GLY A 346 -2.16 17.53 -16.48
N ASP A 347 -2.48 18.31 -17.52
CA ASP A 347 -3.79 18.95 -17.68
C ASP A 347 -4.74 18.07 -18.54
N PRO A 348 -5.81 17.51 -17.95
CA PRO A 348 -6.72 16.63 -18.67
C PRO A 348 -7.56 17.33 -19.76
N ASP A 349 -7.63 18.67 -19.80
CA ASP A 349 -8.36 19.40 -20.84
C ASP A 349 -7.59 19.51 -22.16
N LEU A 350 -6.26 19.36 -22.10
CA LEU A 350 -5.46 19.37 -23.31
C LEU A 350 -5.64 18.03 -24.02
N GLU A 351 -6.05 18.10 -25.28
CA GLU A 351 -6.18 16.93 -26.14
C GLU A 351 -4.84 16.64 -26.82
N VAL A 352 -4.21 15.55 -26.40
CA VAL A 352 -2.92 15.06 -26.90
C VAL A 352 -3.01 13.55 -27.12
N SER A 353 -2.24 13.02 -28.07
CA SER A 353 -2.07 11.59 -28.27
C SER A 353 -0.60 11.32 -28.62
N PRO A 354 0.10 10.47 -27.85
CA PRO A 354 -0.38 9.78 -26.65
C PRO A 354 -0.58 10.74 -25.47
N ARG A 355 -1.44 10.37 -24.52
CA ARG A 355 -1.71 11.11 -23.28
C ARG A 355 -0.74 10.77 -22.16
N ASP A 356 -0.36 9.51 -22.04
CA ASP A 356 0.79 9.09 -21.22
C ASP A 356 1.72 8.17 -21.99
N ILE A 357 2.98 8.16 -21.56
CA ILE A 357 4.00 7.22 -21.99
C ILE A 357 4.54 6.52 -20.75
N VAL A 358 4.66 5.19 -20.82
CA VAL A 358 5.37 4.37 -19.84
C VAL A 358 6.80 4.24 -20.30
N PHE A 359 7.74 4.59 -19.43
CA PHE A 359 9.18 4.45 -19.65
C PHE A 359 9.75 3.37 -18.75
N THR A 360 10.78 2.69 -19.23
CA THR A 360 11.63 1.85 -18.39
C THR A 360 13.12 2.09 -18.64
N LEU A 361 13.94 1.75 -17.65
CA LEU A 361 15.40 1.90 -17.70
C LEU A 361 16.05 0.90 -16.74
N SER A 362 16.87 -0.02 -17.27
CA SER A 362 17.64 -0.93 -16.41
C SER A 362 18.59 -0.13 -15.49
N ALA A 363 18.79 -0.58 -14.26
CA ALA A 363 19.69 0.10 -13.33
C ALA A 363 21.14 0.12 -13.84
N ALA A 364 21.54 -0.93 -14.57
CA ALA A 364 22.84 -1.01 -15.24
C ALA A 364 22.98 0.06 -16.34
N ASP A 365 21.99 0.19 -17.22
CA ASP A 365 21.99 1.24 -18.26
C ASP A 365 21.92 2.63 -17.64
N ALA A 366 21.14 2.79 -16.56
CA ALA A 366 21.07 4.04 -15.81
C ALA A 366 22.46 4.45 -15.30
N ALA A 367 23.22 3.50 -14.74
CA ALA A 367 24.58 3.71 -14.26
C ALA A 367 25.58 3.99 -15.38
N ALA A 368 25.35 3.46 -16.58
CA ALA A 368 26.14 3.75 -17.78
C ALA A 368 25.75 5.08 -18.47
N GLY A 369 24.75 5.79 -17.95
CA GLY A 369 24.26 7.05 -18.53
C GLY A 369 23.32 6.87 -19.74
N GLY A 370 22.77 5.66 -19.93
CA GLY A 370 21.82 5.35 -21.00
C GLY A 370 20.49 6.12 -20.87
N PRO A 371 19.79 6.43 -21.97
CA PRO A 371 18.48 7.08 -21.91
C PRO A 371 17.38 6.08 -21.52
N PRO A 372 16.27 6.56 -20.91
CA PRO A 372 15.08 5.73 -20.74
C PRO A 372 14.49 5.30 -22.09
N GLN A 373 13.84 4.14 -22.09
CA GLN A 373 13.18 3.58 -23.27
C GLN A 373 11.66 3.61 -23.10
N GLU A 374 10.94 4.00 -24.14
CA GLU A 374 9.50 3.86 -24.15
C GLU A 374 9.11 2.38 -24.14
N LEU A 375 8.13 2.04 -23.31
CA LEU A 375 7.55 0.70 -23.24
C LEU A 375 6.14 0.70 -23.84
N ALA A 376 5.31 1.68 -23.50
CA ALA A 376 3.93 1.73 -23.98
C ALA A 376 3.39 3.16 -23.98
N ARG A 377 2.31 3.36 -24.74
CA ARG A 377 1.62 4.65 -24.93
C ARG A 377 0.13 4.45 -24.67
N THR A 378 -0.52 5.40 -24.01
CA THR A 378 -1.98 5.37 -23.74
C THR A 378 -2.63 6.68 -24.15
N ASP A 379 -3.89 6.63 -24.60
CA ASP A 379 -4.66 7.82 -25.00
C ASP A 379 -5.53 8.38 -23.85
N MET A 380 -5.71 7.59 -22.79
CA MET A 380 -6.30 7.99 -21.52
C MET A 380 -5.22 7.99 -20.41
N ARG A 381 -5.61 8.36 -19.19
CA ARG A 381 -4.68 8.45 -18.07
C ARG A 381 -4.27 7.03 -17.63
N CYS A 382 -3.01 6.69 -17.82
CA CYS A 382 -2.40 5.43 -17.42
C CYS A 382 -2.37 5.32 -15.89
N GLY A 383 -2.97 4.25 -15.39
CA GLY A 383 -3.07 3.92 -13.96
C GLY A 383 -1.94 3.04 -13.44
N GLY A 384 -1.12 2.47 -14.32
CA GLY A 384 -0.01 1.58 -13.96
C GLY A 384 0.10 0.35 -14.85
N VAL A 385 1.07 -0.49 -14.52
CA VAL A 385 1.35 -1.76 -15.18
C VAL A 385 1.37 -2.87 -14.13
N ALA A 386 0.66 -3.97 -14.40
CA ALA A 386 0.81 -5.20 -13.63
C ALA A 386 1.72 -6.16 -14.41
N TRP A 387 2.87 -6.44 -13.82
CA TRP A 387 3.95 -7.22 -14.42
C TRP A 387 3.69 -8.73 -14.34
N CYS A 388 4.06 -9.49 -15.36
CA CYS A 388 4.08 -10.96 -15.29
C CYS A 388 5.47 -11.49 -15.61
N ASP A 389 5.92 -11.24 -16.84
CA ASP A 389 7.25 -11.54 -17.35
C ASP A 389 7.49 -10.75 -18.66
N GLY A 390 8.62 -11.00 -19.32
CA GLY A 390 8.98 -10.36 -20.59
C GLY A 390 7.96 -10.56 -21.72
N ASP A 391 7.08 -11.56 -21.64
CA ASP A 391 6.06 -11.83 -22.67
C ASP A 391 4.70 -11.19 -22.38
N LEU A 392 4.42 -10.88 -21.12
CA LEU A 392 3.11 -10.42 -20.69
C LEU A 392 3.22 -9.38 -19.55
N ALA A 393 2.57 -8.25 -19.76
CA ALA A 393 2.12 -7.39 -18.67
C ALA A 393 0.74 -6.81 -19.01
N LEU A 394 0.02 -6.33 -18.00
CA LEU A 394 -1.26 -5.65 -18.17
C LEU A 394 -1.09 -4.15 -17.94
N LEU A 395 -1.36 -3.35 -18.97
CA LEU A 395 -1.34 -1.90 -18.92
C LEU A 395 -2.75 -1.37 -18.71
N TYR A 396 -2.92 -0.53 -17.68
CA TYR A 396 -4.22 0.01 -17.30
C TYR A 396 -4.31 1.48 -17.68
N GLU A 397 -5.39 1.88 -18.33
CA GLU A 397 -5.72 3.29 -18.55
C GLU A 397 -7.20 3.56 -18.24
N SER A 398 -7.51 4.80 -17.89
CA SER A 398 -8.89 5.20 -17.60
C SER A 398 -9.12 6.68 -17.87
N LYS A 399 -10.39 7.03 -18.12
CA LYS A 399 -10.87 8.40 -18.25
C LYS A 399 -12.08 8.59 -17.33
N TRP A 400 -11.91 9.42 -16.32
CA TRP A 400 -12.92 9.65 -15.29
C TRP A 400 -14.19 10.27 -15.87
N ALA A 401 -14.06 11.24 -16.78
CA ALA A 401 -15.20 11.95 -17.36
C ALA A 401 -16.20 11.03 -18.07
N THR A 402 -15.71 9.94 -18.68
CA THR A 402 -16.54 8.96 -19.41
C THR A 402 -16.72 7.65 -18.65
N ARG A 403 -16.20 7.57 -17.42
CA ARG A 403 -16.18 6.34 -16.60
C ARG A 403 -15.55 5.13 -17.31
N ARG A 404 -14.69 5.38 -18.29
CA ARG A 404 -14.16 4.36 -19.20
C ARG A 404 -12.83 3.86 -18.66
N SER A 405 -12.63 2.55 -18.66
CA SER A 405 -11.34 1.90 -18.41
C SER A 405 -10.99 0.99 -19.58
N ARG A 406 -9.69 0.91 -19.87
CA ARG A 406 -9.14 -0.08 -20.79
C ARG A 406 -7.98 -0.80 -20.13
N ILE A 407 -7.89 -2.08 -20.44
CA ILE A 407 -6.77 -2.94 -20.05
C ILE A 407 -6.18 -3.48 -21.34
N TRP A 408 -4.86 -3.39 -21.47
CA TRP A 408 -4.11 -3.88 -22.61
C TRP A 408 -3.13 -4.96 -22.16
N THR A 409 -2.88 -5.94 -23.04
CA THR A 409 -1.72 -6.82 -22.90
C THR A 409 -0.55 -6.21 -23.66
N ILE A 410 0.64 -6.20 -23.05
CA ILE A 410 1.90 -5.78 -23.67
C ILE A 410 2.96 -6.86 -23.46
N SER A 411 4.03 -6.84 -24.25
CA SER A 411 5.19 -7.73 -24.11
C SER A 411 6.44 -6.92 -23.77
N PRO A 412 6.83 -6.80 -22.49
CA PRO A 412 7.93 -5.92 -22.08
C PRO A 412 9.28 -6.20 -22.75
N ALA A 413 9.60 -7.47 -23.06
CA ALA A 413 10.83 -7.86 -23.73
C ALA A 413 10.79 -7.66 -25.26
N ARG A 414 9.61 -7.37 -25.84
CA ARG A 414 9.40 -7.11 -27.28
C ARG A 414 8.66 -5.79 -27.46
N ARG A 415 9.39 -4.69 -27.31
CA ARG A 415 8.84 -3.32 -27.33
C ARG A 415 8.29 -2.90 -28.70
N ASP A 416 8.70 -3.58 -29.77
CA ASP A 416 8.18 -3.41 -31.13
C ASP A 416 6.80 -4.08 -31.32
N GLN A 417 6.42 -5.00 -30.42
CA GLN A 417 5.11 -5.64 -30.46
C GLN A 417 4.03 -4.67 -29.96
N ALA A 418 3.05 -4.39 -30.81
CA ALA A 418 1.94 -3.51 -30.47
C ALA A 418 1.11 -4.06 -29.29
N PRO A 419 0.68 -3.19 -28.35
CA PRO A 419 -0.28 -3.54 -27.31
C PRO A 419 -1.58 -4.12 -27.89
N ALA A 420 -2.14 -5.14 -27.27
CA ALA A 420 -3.42 -5.73 -27.66
C ALA A 420 -4.51 -5.44 -26.61
N LEU A 421 -5.61 -4.83 -27.04
CA LEU A 421 -6.73 -4.47 -26.17
C LEU A 421 -7.37 -5.72 -25.55
N LEU A 422 -7.40 -5.80 -24.23
CA LEU A 422 -8.02 -6.88 -23.48
C LEU A 422 -9.47 -6.54 -23.14
N PHE A 423 -9.66 -5.44 -22.42
CA PHE A 423 -10.97 -4.94 -21.98
C PHE A 423 -11.14 -3.47 -22.33
N ASP A 424 -12.36 -3.09 -22.67
CA ASP A 424 -12.80 -1.71 -22.85
C ASP A 424 -14.22 -1.58 -22.32
N ARG A 425 -14.38 -0.90 -21.18
CA ARG A 425 -15.64 -0.92 -20.44
C ARG A 425 -15.89 0.37 -19.68
N SER A 426 -17.13 0.53 -19.23
CA SER A 426 -17.42 1.41 -18.11
C SER A 426 -17.06 0.71 -16.80
N TYR A 427 -16.29 1.36 -15.92
CA TYR A 427 -16.01 0.81 -14.58
C TYR A 427 -17.24 0.91 -13.65
N GLU A 428 -18.31 1.59 -14.05
CA GLU A 428 -19.59 1.59 -13.34
C GLU A 428 -20.48 0.39 -13.70
N ASP A 429 -20.16 -0.34 -14.78
CA ASP A 429 -20.82 -1.59 -15.11
C ASP A 429 -20.28 -2.72 -14.23
N VAL A 430 -20.69 -2.71 -12.96
CA VAL A 430 -20.26 -3.68 -11.95
C VAL A 430 -20.84 -5.07 -12.16
N TYR A 431 -21.88 -5.23 -12.98
CA TYR A 431 -22.52 -6.52 -13.25
C TYR A 431 -21.77 -7.35 -14.28
N ASN A 432 -21.09 -6.71 -15.24
CA ASN A 432 -20.22 -7.41 -16.19
C ASN A 432 -18.73 -7.22 -15.88
N ASP A 433 -18.38 -6.86 -14.65
CA ASP A 433 -16.98 -6.72 -14.21
C ASP A 433 -16.27 -8.08 -14.31
N PRO A 434 -15.21 -8.21 -15.15
CA PRO A 434 -14.45 -9.46 -15.30
C PRO A 434 -13.61 -9.79 -14.06
N GLY A 435 -13.58 -8.90 -13.05
CA GLY A 435 -12.73 -9.03 -11.89
C GLY A 435 -11.31 -8.54 -12.16
N SER A 436 -10.45 -8.74 -11.16
CA SER A 436 -9.03 -8.40 -11.21
C SER A 436 -8.18 -9.66 -11.29
N PRO A 437 -7.07 -9.64 -12.04
CA PRO A 437 -6.17 -10.77 -12.11
C PRO A 437 -5.48 -10.97 -10.76
N LEU A 438 -5.34 -12.24 -10.36
CA LEU A 438 -4.62 -12.60 -9.16
C LEU A 438 -3.10 -12.59 -9.42
N SER A 439 -2.36 -12.18 -8.40
CA SER A 439 -0.90 -12.16 -8.39
C SER A 439 -0.32 -13.29 -7.54
N ARG A 440 0.95 -13.60 -7.79
CA ARG A 440 1.78 -14.45 -6.95
C ARG A 440 3.04 -13.73 -6.49
N ARG A 441 3.60 -14.18 -5.37
CA ARG A 441 4.92 -13.77 -4.90
C ARG A 441 6.03 -14.47 -5.70
N THR A 442 7.12 -13.77 -6.00
CA THR A 442 8.35 -14.34 -6.57
C THR A 442 9.32 -14.78 -5.47
N GLU A 443 10.40 -15.47 -5.85
CA GLU A 443 11.48 -15.83 -4.92
C GLU A 443 12.15 -14.59 -4.33
N ASN A 444 12.30 -13.54 -5.12
CA ASN A 444 12.83 -12.22 -4.71
C ASN A 444 11.80 -11.38 -3.91
N GLY A 445 10.70 -11.98 -3.46
CA GLY A 445 9.73 -11.32 -2.58
C GLY A 445 8.76 -10.33 -3.23
N THR A 446 8.93 -10.02 -4.52
CA THR A 446 8.03 -9.15 -5.32
C THR A 446 6.70 -9.85 -5.68
N TYR A 447 5.75 -9.12 -6.27
CA TYR A 447 4.49 -9.67 -6.77
C TYR A 447 4.33 -9.47 -8.28
N ILE A 448 3.97 -10.55 -8.97
CA ILE A 448 3.70 -10.58 -10.42
C ILE A 448 2.38 -11.30 -10.70
N LEU A 449 1.77 -11.06 -11.86
CA LEU A 449 0.57 -11.77 -12.33
C LEU A 449 0.82 -13.28 -12.37
N ALA A 450 -0.17 -14.07 -11.94
CA ALA A 450 -0.07 -15.52 -11.95
C ALA A 450 -0.56 -16.11 -13.28
N LYS A 451 0.37 -16.47 -14.17
CA LYS A 451 0.07 -17.26 -15.38
C LYS A 451 -0.14 -18.73 -15.04
N VAL A 452 -1.29 -19.28 -15.44
CA VAL A 452 -1.63 -20.67 -15.16
C VAL A 452 -0.91 -21.60 -16.14
N ASP A 453 -0.12 -22.54 -15.63
CA ASP A 453 0.67 -23.52 -16.40
C ASP A 453 1.60 -22.90 -17.46
N GLY A 454 2.08 -21.68 -17.22
CA GLY A 454 2.87 -20.92 -18.18
C GLY A 454 2.11 -20.49 -19.44
N LYS A 455 0.81 -20.78 -19.53
CA LYS A 455 -0.06 -20.36 -20.63
C LYS A 455 -0.47 -18.90 -20.45
N ARG A 456 -0.96 -18.27 -21.52
CA ARG A 456 -1.55 -16.92 -21.47
C ARG A 456 -2.96 -16.96 -20.86
N GLN A 457 -3.08 -17.55 -19.68
CA GLN A 457 -4.31 -17.69 -18.90
C GLN A 457 -4.09 -17.14 -17.49
N LEU A 458 -5.05 -16.36 -16.99
CA LEU A 458 -5.00 -15.72 -15.67
C LEU A 458 -6.16 -16.18 -14.80
N LEU A 459 -5.93 -16.23 -13.50
CA LEU A 459 -7.02 -16.35 -12.53
C LEU A 459 -7.58 -14.95 -12.27
N MET A 460 -8.89 -14.78 -12.42
CA MET A 460 -9.59 -13.51 -12.23
C MET A 460 -10.56 -13.64 -11.06
N ALA A 461 -10.52 -12.68 -10.12
CA ALA A 461 -11.43 -12.66 -8.98
C ALA A 461 -12.20 -11.34 -8.90
N GLY A 462 -13.48 -11.39 -8.55
CA GLY A 462 -14.33 -10.21 -8.48
C GLY A 462 -15.44 -10.35 -7.44
N SER A 463 -16.11 -9.23 -7.15
CA SER A 463 -17.22 -9.17 -6.17
C SER A 463 -18.49 -9.88 -6.67
N GLY A 464 -18.62 -10.05 -7.99
CA GLY A 464 -19.77 -10.69 -8.63
C GLY A 464 -21.10 -10.03 -8.26
N ALA A 465 -21.16 -8.71 -8.38
CA ALA A 465 -22.36 -7.93 -8.08
C ALA A 465 -23.57 -8.46 -8.89
N SER A 466 -24.71 -8.63 -8.23
CA SER A 466 -25.95 -9.11 -8.85
C SER A 466 -27.17 -8.46 -8.19
N PRO A 467 -28.38 -8.58 -8.78
CA PRO A 467 -29.63 -8.15 -8.14
C PRO A 467 -29.90 -8.83 -6.79
N THR A 468 -29.29 -9.99 -6.54
CA THR A 468 -29.42 -10.75 -5.27
C THR A 468 -28.30 -10.44 -4.26
N GLY A 469 -27.48 -9.42 -4.53
CA GLY A 469 -26.29 -9.08 -3.75
C GLY A 469 -25.01 -9.61 -4.39
N ASN A 470 -23.88 -9.38 -3.71
CA ASN A 470 -22.57 -9.79 -4.18
C ASN A 470 -22.41 -11.32 -4.10
N ARG A 471 -21.89 -11.91 -5.17
CA ARG A 471 -21.54 -13.33 -5.25
C ARG A 471 -20.11 -13.45 -5.77
N PRO A 472 -19.10 -13.26 -4.90
CA PRO A 472 -17.71 -13.29 -5.33
C PRO A 472 -17.37 -14.55 -6.10
N PHE A 473 -16.46 -14.43 -7.06
CA PHE A 473 -16.16 -15.51 -7.98
C PHE A 473 -14.67 -15.64 -8.24
N LEU A 474 -14.31 -16.79 -8.82
CA LEU A 474 -13.00 -17.08 -9.39
C LEU A 474 -13.20 -17.65 -10.79
N ASP A 475 -12.60 -17.00 -11.77
CA ASP A 475 -12.63 -17.39 -13.18
C ASP A 475 -11.21 -17.74 -13.65
N LEU A 476 -11.11 -18.72 -14.54
CA LEU A 476 -9.95 -18.90 -15.41
C LEU A 476 -10.22 -18.12 -16.70
N PHE A 477 -9.38 -17.14 -17.00
CA PHE A 477 -9.55 -16.28 -18.16
C PHE A 477 -8.44 -16.52 -19.18
N ASP A 478 -8.82 -16.83 -20.41
CA ASP A 478 -7.91 -17.01 -21.52
C ASP A 478 -7.67 -15.68 -22.25
N LEU A 479 -6.41 -15.22 -22.30
CA LEU A 479 -6.08 -13.92 -22.88
C LEU A 479 -6.13 -13.90 -24.42
N GLU A 480 -6.12 -15.08 -25.07
CA GLU A 480 -6.18 -15.20 -26.53
C GLU A 480 -7.63 -15.26 -27.00
N THR A 481 -8.44 -16.14 -26.41
CA THR A 481 -9.86 -16.27 -26.78
C THR A 481 -10.75 -15.23 -26.11
N LYS A 482 -10.28 -14.62 -25.01
CA LYS A 482 -11.03 -13.71 -24.13
C LYS A 482 -12.24 -14.38 -23.45
N GLU A 483 -12.22 -15.70 -23.33
CA GLU A 483 -13.26 -16.47 -22.67
C GLU A 483 -12.94 -16.68 -21.19
N ALA A 484 -13.96 -16.54 -20.34
CA ALA A 484 -13.89 -16.80 -18.91
C ALA A 484 -14.58 -18.13 -18.58
N THR A 485 -13.90 -19.00 -17.84
CA THR A 485 -14.47 -20.23 -17.28
C THR A 485 -14.63 -20.10 -15.78
N ARG A 486 -15.87 -20.18 -15.29
CA ARG A 486 -16.17 -20.14 -13.85
C ARG A 486 -15.60 -21.36 -13.14
N LEU A 487 -14.60 -21.13 -12.27
CA LEU A 487 -14.02 -22.18 -11.43
C LEU A 487 -14.76 -22.32 -10.11
N TRP A 488 -15.14 -21.19 -9.52
CA TRP A 488 -15.82 -21.15 -8.22
C TRP A 488 -16.66 -19.88 -8.06
N GLN A 489 -17.76 -19.96 -7.31
CA GLN A 489 -18.57 -18.82 -6.92
C GLN A 489 -19.13 -19.01 -5.51
N SER A 490 -19.12 -17.93 -4.72
CA SER A 490 -19.79 -17.88 -3.43
C SER A 490 -21.28 -18.15 -3.57
N SER A 491 -21.83 -18.93 -2.63
CA SER A 491 -23.26 -19.22 -2.56
C SER A 491 -23.83 -18.93 -1.17
N PRO A 492 -25.03 -18.33 -1.06
CA PRO A 492 -25.70 -18.14 0.23
C PRO A 492 -25.79 -19.45 1.05
N PRO A 493 -25.75 -19.39 2.39
CA PRO A 493 -25.74 -18.18 3.23
C PRO A 493 -24.35 -17.55 3.44
N TYR A 494 -23.31 -18.09 2.79
CA TYR A 494 -21.93 -17.64 2.99
C TYR A 494 -21.56 -16.54 1.98
N LEU A 495 -20.85 -15.53 2.46
CA LEU A 495 -20.19 -14.52 1.62
C LEU A 495 -18.69 -14.80 1.66
N GLU A 496 -18.26 -15.72 0.81
CA GLU A 496 -16.87 -16.13 0.69
C GLU A 496 -16.18 -15.35 -0.40
N SER A 497 -14.87 -15.12 -0.27
CA SER A 497 -14.02 -14.58 -1.33
C SER A 497 -12.71 -15.33 -1.41
N THR A 498 -12.08 -15.32 -2.58
CA THR A 498 -10.76 -15.90 -2.77
C THR A 498 -9.68 -15.02 -2.16
N GLY A 499 -8.79 -15.63 -1.37
CA GLY A 499 -7.56 -15.01 -0.88
C GLY A 499 -6.43 -15.18 -1.89
N SER A 500 -5.31 -15.76 -1.44
CA SER A 500 -4.11 -15.93 -2.26
C SER A 500 -4.07 -17.26 -3.03
N ILE A 501 -3.31 -17.27 -4.12
CA ILE A 501 -3.04 -18.48 -4.92
C ILE A 501 -2.00 -19.34 -4.19
N LEU A 502 -2.31 -20.64 -4.00
CA LEU A 502 -1.34 -21.62 -3.51
C LEU A 502 -0.51 -22.25 -4.63
N SER A 503 -1.09 -22.43 -5.82
CA SER A 503 -0.38 -22.95 -7.00
C SER A 503 -0.98 -22.40 -8.28
N ASP A 504 -0.10 -21.93 -9.16
CA ASP A 504 -0.38 -21.53 -10.53
C ASP A 504 0.06 -22.60 -11.56
N VAL A 505 0.50 -23.76 -11.07
CA VAL A 505 0.78 -24.97 -11.87
C VAL A 505 -0.19 -26.10 -11.49
N THR A 506 -0.77 -26.77 -12.49
CA THR A 506 -1.74 -27.88 -12.37
C THR A 506 -1.07 -29.25 -12.33
N ASN A 507 0.19 -29.35 -12.77
CA ASN A 507 0.96 -30.59 -12.80
C ASN A 507 2.41 -30.32 -12.37
N VAL A 508 2.76 -30.67 -11.13
CA VAL A 508 4.14 -31.02 -10.81
C VAL A 508 4.12 -32.46 -10.31
N GLY A 509 4.42 -33.38 -11.22
CA GLY A 509 4.86 -34.71 -10.82
C GLY A 509 6.26 -34.59 -10.22
N GLY A 510 6.42 -35.07 -8.98
CA GLY A 510 7.69 -35.38 -8.32
C GLY A 510 8.76 -34.27 -8.32
N VAL A 511 8.95 -33.59 -7.18
CA VAL A 511 9.94 -33.91 -6.13
C VAL A 511 9.46 -33.21 -4.86
#